data_AF-A0A943N373-F1
#
_entry.id   AF-A0A943N373-F1
#
_cell.length_a   1.000
_cell.length_b   1.000
_cell.length_c   1.000
_cell.angle_alpha   90.00
_cell.angle_beta   90.00
_cell.angle_gamma   90.00
#
_symmetry.space_group_name_H-M   'P 1'
#
loop_
_entity.id
_entity.type
_entity.pdbx_description
1 polymer ?
#
loop_
_entity_poly.entity_id
_entity_poly.type
_entity_poly.pdbx_seq_one_letter_code
_entity_poly.pdbx_strand_id
1 'polypeptide(L)'
;MGLLNFLAKTFLDGGNNRLEKGQGNQPERERRRMKSPASAYDRDFEFRLLRARTEPLTVERYCDEDHSSALVHNDESGNTYLVTETSCECEDFRKKGKPCKHMIFLAMQNGSHRKYEILPQCQFHSGKNDKGEFVPLYWEYYSVMSLGLGYTNLFQYEVSGRIYGTSEKTGKQTNRKKTIMVNARSLEDAKAAAAELGVMPPYAGVEFVDTSPSYEQFNYLHGAGIPAPYFICALDMSALLTRYEDGDNEKCPEYLFEMATRYRVRVSYFQSPASVKSCIWSNLQENTKTAIYCYAVYCRERGYEFGDAPIRYDDPIFTGFLPSEKEADYIRNYQEFGWRTLAKNASAYISAKAFLQASRVL
;
A
#
# COMPACT_ATOMS: atom_id res chain seq x y z
N MET A 1 -9.83 3.63 13.50
CA MET A 1 -10.92 4.44 12.90
C MET A 1 -11.01 5.78 13.61
N GLY A 2 -10.21 6.75 13.18
CA GLY A 2 -10.20 8.09 13.78
C GLY A 2 -8.82 8.72 13.76
N LEU A 3 -8.38 9.20 12.59
CA LEU A 3 -7.40 10.31 12.48
C LEU A 3 -7.37 10.95 11.07
N LEU A 4 -8.43 10.79 10.27
CA LEU A 4 -8.53 11.34 8.90
C LEU A 4 -9.52 12.52 8.77
N ASN A 5 -10.06 13.05 9.87
CA ASN A 5 -11.16 14.04 9.83
C ASN A 5 -10.81 15.44 10.36
N PHE A 6 -9.53 15.83 10.44
CA PHE A 6 -9.18 17.17 10.98
C PHE A 6 -8.47 18.14 10.01
N LEU A 7 -8.35 17.82 8.72
CA LEU A 7 -7.80 18.75 7.71
C LEU A 7 -8.76 19.08 6.57
N ALA A 8 -10.06 18.91 6.80
CA ALA A 8 -11.11 19.33 5.86
C ALA A 8 -11.96 20.44 6.49
N LYS A 9 -11.35 21.60 6.76
CA LYS A 9 -12.02 22.90 7.02
C LYS A 9 -10.98 23.96 7.35
N THR A 10 -10.37 24.54 6.32
CA THR A 10 -9.92 25.95 6.29
C THR A 10 -9.39 26.22 4.88
N PHE A 11 -9.79 27.37 4.32
CA PHE A 11 -9.40 27.91 3.01
C PHE A 11 -10.21 27.48 1.77
N LEU A 12 -11.54 27.57 1.89
CA LEU A 12 -12.35 28.19 0.84
C LEU A 12 -12.69 29.60 1.33
N ASP A 13 -11.96 30.60 0.84
CA ASP A 13 -12.47 31.93 0.46
C ASP A 13 -11.32 32.93 0.24
N GLY A 14 -11.38 33.61 -0.90
CA GLY A 14 -10.71 34.90 -1.09
C GLY A 14 -9.71 34.94 -2.25
N GLY A 15 -10.10 35.60 -3.34
CA GLY A 15 -9.09 36.12 -4.27
C GLY A 15 -9.49 36.30 -5.74
N ASN A 16 -10.74 36.67 -6.03
CA ASN A 16 -11.13 37.20 -7.32
C ASN A 16 -10.38 38.53 -7.57
N ASN A 17 -9.50 38.62 -8.57
CA ASN A 17 -9.05 39.91 -9.10
C ASN A 17 -8.53 39.86 -10.55
N ARG A 18 -9.35 40.47 -11.41
CA ARG A 18 -9.05 41.36 -12.55
C ARG A 18 -7.95 40.98 -13.55
N LEU A 19 -8.46 40.71 -14.75
CA LEU A 19 -7.86 40.97 -16.06
C LEU A 19 -7.26 42.37 -16.15
N GLU A 20 -5.97 42.47 -16.48
CA GLU A 20 -5.39 43.63 -17.15
C GLU A 20 -4.65 43.20 -18.42
N LYS A 21 -5.02 43.88 -19.51
CA LYS A 21 -4.43 43.78 -20.84
C LYS A 21 -3.11 44.56 -20.87
N GLY A 22 -2.06 43.96 -21.42
CA GLY A 22 -0.83 44.66 -21.79
C GLY A 22 -0.15 43.95 -22.96
N GLN A 23 -0.22 44.56 -24.15
CA GLN A 23 0.43 44.12 -25.37
C GLN A 23 1.94 44.33 -25.30
N GLY A 24 2.69 43.37 -25.85
CA GLY A 24 4.13 43.50 -26.11
C GLY A 24 4.60 42.39 -27.03
N ASN A 25 4.59 42.65 -28.34
CA ASN A 25 5.14 41.75 -29.37
C ASN A 25 6.66 41.60 -29.18
N GLN A 26 7.13 40.36 -29.00
CA GLN A 26 8.52 39.99 -29.28
C GLN A 26 8.55 38.72 -30.12
N PRO A 27 9.48 38.64 -31.09
CA PRO A 27 9.46 37.61 -32.12
C PRO A 27 9.81 36.24 -31.54
N GLU A 28 9.01 35.28 -32.00
CA GLU A 28 8.99 33.87 -31.66
C GLU A 28 10.32 33.20 -32.01
N ARG A 29 11.30 33.28 -31.09
CA ARG A 29 12.41 32.32 -31.09
C ARG A 29 11.83 31.00 -30.64
N GLU A 30 11.71 30.07 -31.59
CA GLU A 30 11.48 28.64 -31.41
C GLU A 30 12.44 28.08 -30.35
N ARG A 31 12.12 28.31 -29.07
CA ARG A 31 12.55 27.45 -27.99
C ARG A 31 11.78 26.17 -28.26
N ARG A 32 12.45 25.18 -28.84
CA ARG A 32 12.01 23.78 -28.70
C ARG A 32 11.73 23.60 -27.21
N ARG A 33 10.46 23.68 -26.82
CA ARG A 33 10.00 23.20 -25.52
C ARG A 33 10.38 21.72 -25.54
N MET A 34 11.53 21.40 -24.96
CA MET A 34 11.75 20.04 -24.48
C MET A 34 10.51 19.72 -23.66
N LYS A 35 9.70 18.78 -24.17
CA LYS A 35 8.49 18.36 -23.48
C LYS A 35 8.93 17.97 -22.07
N SER A 36 8.24 18.49 -21.06
CA SER A 36 8.51 18.13 -19.69
C SER A 36 8.50 16.60 -19.53
N PRO A 37 9.24 16.04 -18.55
CA PRO A 37 9.24 14.59 -18.28
C PRO A 37 7.84 13.99 -18.09
N ALA A 38 6.84 14.82 -17.74
CA ALA A 38 5.42 14.47 -17.71
C ALA A 38 4.85 13.98 -19.06
N SER A 39 5.56 14.15 -20.17
CA SER A 39 5.13 13.68 -21.51
C SER A 39 5.33 12.19 -21.77
N ALA A 40 5.98 11.45 -20.86
CA ALA A 40 6.13 9.99 -20.95
C ALA A 40 4.92 9.23 -20.40
N TYR A 41 4.08 9.88 -19.61
CA TYR A 41 2.89 9.27 -19.01
C TYR A 41 1.69 9.38 -19.94
N ASP A 42 1.18 8.25 -20.44
CA ASP A 42 -0.01 8.24 -21.29
C ASP A 42 -1.26 8.33 -20.38
N ARG A 43 -1.73 9.55 -20.11
CA ARG A 43 -2.95 9.77 -19.30
C ARG A 43 -4.17 9.03 -19.85
N ASP A 44 -4.23 8.80 -21.17
CA ASP A 44 -5.29 7.99 -21.76
C ASP A 44 -5.14 6.51 -21.38
N PHE A 45 -3.91 6.00 -21.26
CA PHE A 45 -3.65 4.65 -20.75
C PHE A 45 -4.03 4.53 -19.27
N GLU A 46 -3.60 5.47 -18.42
CA GLU A 46 -3.95 5.48 -17.00
C GLU A 46 -5.47 5.45 -16.79
N PHE A 47 -6.22 6.27 -17.53
CA PHE A 47 -7.68 6.27 -17.46
C PHE A 47 -8.28 4.92 -17.89
N ARG A 48 -7.75 4.30 -18.95
CA ARG A 48 -8.18 2.96 -19.39
C ARG A 48 -7.85 1.89 -18.36
N LEU A 49 -6.70 1.99 -17.69
CA LEU A 49 -6.29 1.10 -16.61
C LEU A 49 -7.19 1.25 -15.39
N LEU A 50 -7.48 2.48 -14.95
CA LEU A 50 -8.38 2.74 -13.83
C LEU A 50 -9.75 2.09 -14.09
N ARG A 51 -10.31 2.32 -15.28
CA ARG A 51 -11.57 1.70 -15.70
C ARG A 51 -11.51 0.18 -15.73
N ALA A 52 -10.39 -0.39 -16.18
CA ALA A 52 -10.19 -1.84 -16.18
C ALA A 52 -10.21 -2.46 -14.76
N ARG A 53 -9.86 -1.68 -13.73
CA ARG A 53 -9.81 -2.11 -12.33
C ARG A 53 -11.09 -1.80 -11.55
N THR A 54 -11.82 -0.76 -11.92
CA THR A 54 -12.97 -0.26 -11.13
C THR A 54 -14.33 -0.59 -11.73
N GLU A 55 -14.43 -0.76 -13.05
CA GLU A 55 -15.70 -1.13 -13.68
C GLU A 55 -16.00 -2.62 -13.47
N PRO A 56 -17.28 -3.03 -13.41
CA PRO A 56 -17.68 -4.42 -13.18
C PRO A 56 -17.48 -5.26 -14.44
N LEU A 57 -16.22 -5.60 -14.72
CA LEU A 57 -15.81 -6.45 -15.82
C LEU A 57 -15.70 -7.90 -15.35
N THR A 58 -16.22 -8.83 -16.16
CA THR A 58 -16.12 -10.27 -15.90
C THR A 58 -15.69 -11.02 -17.15
N VAL A 59 -14.95 -12.12 -16.96
CA VAL A 59 -14.68 -13.07 -18.05
C VAL A 59 -15.85 -14.05 -18.10
N GLU A 60 -16.69 -13.95 -19.13
CA GLU A 60 -17.80 -14.91 -19.33
C GLU A 60 -17.26 -16.28 -19.73
N ARG A 61 -16.29 -16.29 -20.65
CA ARG A 61 -15.61 -17.51 -21.12
C ARG A 61 -14.26 -17.19 -21.72
N TYR A 62 -13.31 -18.11 -21.54
CA TYR A 62 -12.10 -18.18 -22.37
C TYR A 62 -12.42 -18.90 -23.69
N CYS A 63 -11.79 -18.45 -24.77
CA CYS A 63 -11.99 -19.01 -26.10
C CYS A 63 -10.88 -20.02 -26.49
N ASP A 64 -9.84 -20.13 -25.68
CA ASP A 64 -8.67 -20.97 -25.86
C ASP A 64 -8.12 -21.49 -24.52
N GLU A 65 -7.35 -22.59 -24.57
CA GLU A 65 -6.75 -23.20 -23.37
C GLU A 65 -5.66 -22.32 -22.75
N ASP A 66 -4.94 -21.56 -23.57
CA ASP A 66 -3.89 -20.62 -23.13
C ASP A 66 -4.46 -19.34 -22.50
N HIS A 67 -5.79 -19.20 -22.46
CA HIS A 67 -6.51 -18.03 -21.97
C HIS A 67 -6.11 -16.72 -22.67
N SER A 68 -5.52 -16.77 -23.87
CA SER A 68 -5.07 -15.60 -24.63
C SER A 68 -6.23 -14.80 -25.24
N SER A 69 -7.43 -15.38 -25.25
CA SER A 69 -8.65 -14.81 -25.78
C SER A 69 -9.87 -15.11 -24.90
N ALA A 70 -10.76 -14.12 -24.75
CA ALA A 70 -11.93 -14.22 -23.89
C ALA A 70 -13.09 -13.34 -24.36
N LEU A 71 -14.31 -13.73 -23.99
CA LEU A 71 -15.45 -12.83 -23.98
C LEU A 71 -15.46 -12.08 -22.64
N VAL A 72 -15.27 -10.77 -22.71
CA VAL A 72 -15.30 -9.88 -21.54
C VAL A 72 -16.63 -9.13 -21.54
N HIS A 73 -17.39 -9.30 -20.47
CA HIS A 73 -18.65 -8.62 -20.23
C HIS A 73 -18.46 -7.45 -19.28
N ASN A 74 -19.26 -6.40 -19.48
CA ASN A 74 -19.31 -5.25 -18.60
C ASN A 74 -20.75 -5.08 -18.10
N ASP A 75 -20.98 -5.36 -16.80
CA ASP A 75 -22.32 -5.39 -16.21
C ASP A 75 -23.02 -4.02 -16.28
N GLU A 76 -22.27 -2.93 -16.22
CA GLU A 76 -22.80 -1.57 -16.26
C GLU A 76 -23.35 -1.20 -17.65
N SER A 77 -22.65 -1.63 -18.70
CA SER A 77 -23.04 -1.34 -20.09
C SER A 77 -23.86 -2.43 -20.76
N GLY A 78 -23.88 -3.64 -20.19
CA GLY A 78 -24.51 -4.83 -20.76
C GLY A 78 -23.84 -5.39 -22.02
N ASN A 79 -22.69 -4.86 -22.42
CA ASN A 79 -22.00 -5.28 -23.65
C ASN A 79 -20.95 -6.34 -23.36
N THR A 80 -20.86 -7.30 -24.28
CA THR A 80 -19.81 -8.33 -24.31
C THR A 80 -18.93 -8.11 -25.54
N TYR A 81 -17.61 -8.17 -25.36
CA TYR A 81 -16.64 -8.00 -26.44
C TYR A 81 -15.72 -9.21 -26.52
N LEU A 82 -15.39 -9.66 -27.73
CA LEU A 82 -14.24 -10.53 -27.92
C LEU A 82 -12.95 -9.72 -27.71
N VAL A 83 -12.10 -10.24 -26.83
CA VAL A 83 -10.83 -9.65 -26.44
C VAL A 83 -9.74 -10.69 -26.63
N THR A 84 -8.64 -10.29 -27.24
CA THR A 84 -7.41 -11.08 -27.31
C THR A 84 -6.27 -10.29 -26.69
N GLU A 85 -5.10 -10.91 -26.55
CA GLU A 85 -3.90 -10.21 -26.13
C GLU A 85 -3.49 -9.04 -27.06
N THR A 86 -3.95 -9.05 -28.32
CA THR A 86 -3.51 -8.10 -29.35
C THR A 86 -4.63 -7.26 -29.94
N SER A 87 -5.90 -7.60 -29.70
CA SER A 87 -7.06 -6.95 -30.31
C SER A 87 -8.30 -6.97 -29.43
N CYS A 88 -9.22 -6.05 -29.69
CA CYS A 88 -10.54 -6.02 -29.04
C CYS A 88 -11.60 -5.45 -29.98
N GLU A 89 -12.82 -5.99 -29.93
CA GLU A 89 -13.96 -5.53 -30.77
C GLU A 89 -14.57 -4.20 -30.31
N CYS A 90 -14.20 -3.71 -29.12
CA CYS A 90 -14.74 -2.46 -28.60
C CYS A 90 -14.36 -1.24 -29.48
N GLU A 91 -15.19 -0.20 -29.41
CA GLU A 91 -14.99 1.01 -30.21
C GLU A 91 -13.70 1.77 -29.84
N ASP A 92 -13.30 1.76 -28.57
CA ASP A 92 -12.07 2.41 -28.09
C ASP A 92 -10.82 1.84 -28.78
N PHE A 93 -10.72 0.50 -28.87
CA PHE A 93 -9.62 -0.15 -29.60
C PHE A 93 -9.70 0.12 -31.10
N ARG A 94 -10.89 -0.04 -31.72
CA ARG A 94 -11.08 0.19 -33.16
C ARG A 94 -10.70 1.61 -33.60
N LYS A 95 -10.96 2.62 -32.77
CA LYS A 95 -10.63 4.02 -33.08
C LYS A 95 -9.17 4.37 -32.82
N LYS A 96 -8.58 3.87 -31.72
CA LYS A 96 -7.25 4.32 -31.27
C LYS A 96 -6.11 3.39 -31.66
N GLY A 97 -6.39 2.10 -31.92
CA GLY A 97 -5.36 1.07 -32.14
C GLY A 97 -4.44 0.85 -30.94
N LYS A 98 -4.84 1.27 -29.75
CA LYS A 98 -4.09 1.12 -28.49
C LYS A 98 -4.85 0.20 -27.52
N PRO A 99 -4.18 -0.45 -26.55
CA PRO A 99 -4.83 -1.34 -25.59
C PRO A 99 -6.00 -0.67 -24.87
N CYS A 100 -7.20 -1.22 -24.99
CA CYS A 100 -8.39 -0.71 -24.30
C CYS A 100 -8.52 -1.29 -22.88
N LYS A 101 -9.49 -0.79 -22.10
CA LYS A 101 -9.76 -1.30 -20.75
C LYS A 101 -9.96 -2.83 -20.69
N HIS A 102 -10.60 -3.42 -21.70
CA HIS A 102 -10.89 -4.86 -21.71
C HIS A 102 -9.61 -5.69 -21.91
N MET A 103 -8.68 -5.22 -22.75
CA MET A 103 -7.39 -5.88 -22.96
C MET A 103 -6.51 -5.80 -21.70
N ILE A 104 -6.56 -4.65 -21.01
CA ILE A 104 -5.84 -4.46 -19.75
C ILE A 104 -6.44 -5.38 -18.67
N PHE A 105 -7.78 -5.43 -18.57
CA PHE A 105 -8.50 -6.34 -17.66
C PHE A 105 -8.12 -7.81 -17.88
N LEU A 106 -8.17 -8.30 -19.13
CA LEU A 106 -7.79 -9.66 -19.47
C LEU A 106 -6.33 -9.96 -19.07
N ALA A 107 -5.41 -9.03 -19.33
CA ALA A 107 -4.01 -9.20 -18.94
C ALA A 107 -3.82 -9.22 -17.41
N MET A 108 -4.65 -8.53 -16.63
CA MET A 108 -4.63 -8.63 -15.17
C MET A 108 -5.10 -10.01 -14.71
N GLN A 109 -6.21 -10.53 -15.28
CA GLN A 109 -6.73 -11.87 -14.96
C GLN A 109 -5.71 -12.98 -15.26
N ASN A 110 -4.97 -12.84 -16.36
CA ASN A 110 -3.98 -13.81 -16.79
C ASN A 110 -2.58 -13.61 -16.16
N GLY A 111 -2.39 -12.54 -15.36
CA GLY A 111 -1.08 -12.19 -14.82
C GLY A 111 -0.07 -11.63 -15.85
N SER A 112 -0.48 -11.40 -17.10
CA SER A 112 0.37 -10.87 -18.18
C SER A 112 0.42 -9.34 -18.25
N HIS A 113 -0.28 -8.63 -17.34
CA HIS A 113 -0.37 -7.17 -17.27
C HIS A 113 0.99 -6.43 -17.22
N ARG A 114 2.06 -7.10 -16.78
CA ARG A 114 3.42 -6.55 -16.74
C ARG A 114 3.91 -6.02 -18.09
N LYS A 115 3.42 -6.55 -19.21
CA LYS A 115 3.76 -6.06 -20.56
C LYS A 115 3.36 -4.60 -20.79
N TYR A 116 2.44 -4.08 -19.99
CA TYR A 116 2.00 -2.70 -20.05
C TYR A 116 2.71 -1.78 -19.06
N GLU A 117 3.52 -2.31 -18.15
CA GLU A 117 4.25 -1.49 -17.18
C GLU A 117 5.28 -0.63 -17.92
N ILE A 118 5.20 0.69 -17.73
CA ILE A 118 6.21 1.62 -18.25
C ILE A 118 7.07 2.05 -17.08
N LEU A 119 8.35 1.66 -17.10
CA LEU A 119 9.34 2.30 -16.25
C LEU A 119 9.64 3.68 -16.85
N PRO A 120 9.42 4.78 -16.11
CA PRO A 120 9.71 6.11 -16.59
C PRO A 120 11.21 6.23 -16.91
N GLN A 121 11.54 7.09 -17.87
CA GLN A 121 12.92 7.32 -18.26
C GLN A 121 13.65 8.05 -17.11
N CYS A 122 14.34 7.29 -16.26
CA CYS A 122 14.99 7.73 -15.01
C CYS A 122 15.98 8.90 -15.17
N GLN A 123 16.38 9.21 -16.40
CA GLN A 123 17.51 10.09 -16.72
C GLN A 123 17.15 11.58 -16.71
N PHE A 124 15.88 11.95 -16.51
CA PHE A 124 15.40 13.32 -16.68
C PHE A 124 14.62 13.91 -15.50
N HIS A 125 14.59 13.25 -14.33
CA HIS A 125 13.91 13.79 -13.15
C HIS A 125 14.91 14.37 -12.14
N SER A 126 14.72 15.63 -11.74
CA SER A 126 15.60 16.36 -10.82
C SER A 126 15.30 16.11 -9.33
N GLY A 127 14.44 15.14 -9.01
CA GLY A 127 13.84 14.99 -7.67
C GLY A 127 13.05 16.21 -7.18
N LYS A 128 12.69 17.15 -8.07
CA LYS A 128 11.94 18.36 -7.75
C LYS A 128 10.89 18.69 -8.81
N ASN A 129 9.77 19.29 -8.39
CA ASN A 129 8.74 19.77 -9.30
C ASN A 129 9.03 21.21 -9.79
N ASP A 130 8.15 21.77 -10.62
CA ASP A 130 8.28 23.13 -11.17
C ASP A 130 8.30 24.24 -10.10
N LYS A 131 7.82 23.94 -8.89
CA LYS A 131 7.86 24.84 -7.72
C LYS A 131 9.13 24.68 -6.89
N GLY A 132 10.00 23.73 -7.24
CA GLY A 132 11.22 23.40 -6.50
C GLY A 132 10.98 22.54 -5.26
N GLU A 133 9.76 22.03 -5.06
CA GLU A 133 9.40 21.12 -3.96
C GLU A 133 9.96 19.73 -4.23
N PHE A 134 10.23 18.96 -3.18
CA PHE A 134 10.70 17.58 -3.27
C PHE A 134 9.72 16.70 -4.05
N VAL A 135 10.23 15.80 -4.89
CA VAL A 135 9.43 14.80 -5.59
C VAL A 135 10.00 13.40 -5.33
N PRO A 136 9.24 12.50 -4.69
CA PRO A 136 9.66 11.14 -4.48
C PRO A 136 9.75 10.39 -5.80
N LEU A 137 10.91 9.77 -6.05
CA LEU A 137 11.19 8.98 -7.24
C LEU A 137 11.07 7.51 -6.88
N TYR A 138 9.92 6.90 -7.19
CA TYR A 138 9.58 5.57 -6.68
C TYR A 138 10.65 4.49 -6.99
N TRP A 139 11.35 4.61 -8.11
CA TRP A 139 12.42 3.70 -8.53
C TRP A 139 13.67 3.76 -7.64
N GLU A 140 13.85 4.80 -6.83
CA GLU A 140 14.92 4.87 -5.83
C GLU A 140 14.63 4.00 -4.59
N TYR A 141 13.34 3.86 -4.26
CA TYR A 141 12.88 3.07 -3.11
C TYR A 141 12.76 1.60 -3.46
N TYR A 142 12.13 1.30 -4.61
CA TYR A 142 11.88 -0.07 -5.04
C TYR A 142 11.86 -0.16 -6.56
N SER A 143 12.78 -0.97 -7.09
CA SER A 143 12.97 -1.15 -8.54
C SER A 143 12.65 -2.57 -9.00
N VAL A 144 12.27 -3.46 -8.08
CA VAL A 144 11.86 -4.82 -8.43
C VAL A 144 10.42 -4.79 -8.92
N MET A 145 10.11 -5.55 -9.96
CA MET A 145 8.75 -5.61 -10.49
C MET A 145 7.88 -6.46 -9.55
N SER A 146 6.71 -5.94 -9.18
CA SER A 146 5.78 -6.64 -8.27
C SER A 146 5.25 -7.94 -8.90
N LEU A 147 4.94 -8.92 -8.05
CA LEU A 147 4.38 -10.19 -8.51
C LEU A 147 2.90 -10.12 -8.89
N GLY A 148 2.21 -9.05 -8.47
CA GLY A 148 0.79 -8.78 -8.75
C GLY A 148 0.48 -7.29 -8.71
N LEU A 149 -0.79 -6.93 -8.51
CA LEU A 149 -1.22 -5.53 -8.43
C LEU A 149 -0.72 -4.86 -7.14
N GLY A 150 -0.06 -3.71 -7.30
CA GLY A 150 0.56 -2.95 -6.21
C GLY A 150 1.98 -3.38 -5.88
N TYR A 151 2.68 -2.50 -5.16
CA TYR A 151 4.07 -2.61 -4.73
C TYR A 151 4.13 -2.77 -3.21
N THR A 152 3.37 -3.75 -2.69
CA THR A 152 3.26 -4.03 -1.26
C THR A 152 3.89 -5.38 -0.89
N ASN A 153 4.34 -5.53 0.35
CA ASN A 153 4.91 -6.78 0.86
C ASN A 153 3.88 -7.93 0.98
N LEU A 154 2.60 -7.59 1.13
CA LEU A 154 1.48 -8.51 1.27
C LEU A 154 0.33 -8.05 0.37
N PHE A 155 -0.47 -9.02 -0.10
CA PHE A 155 -1.74 -8.75 -0.77
C PHE A 155 -2.89 -8.80 0.23
N GLN A 156 -4.00 -8.17 -0.13
CA GLN A 156 -5.21 -8.19 0.67
C GLN A 156 -6.18 -9.23 0.10
N TYR A 157 -6.73 -10.06 0.97
CA TYR A 157 -7.69 -11.09 0.62
C TYR A 157 -8.96 -10.94 1.47
N GLU A 158 -10.10 -11.19 0.84
CA GLU A 158 -11.36 -11.44 1.52
C GLU A 158 -11.50 -12.96 1.71
N VAL A 159 -11.70 -13.38 2.96
CA VAL A 159 -11.88 -14.79 3.31
C VAL A 159 -13.24 -14.98 3.96
N SER A 160 -14.09 -15.78 3.31
CA SER A 160 -15.40 -16.19 3.81
C SER A 160 -15.31 -17.62 4.34
N GLY A 161 -15.46 -17.80 5.65
CA GLY A 161 -15.41 -19.12 6.30
C GLY A 161 -16.44 -19.25 7.43
N ARG A 162 -16.16 -20.13 8.39
CA ARG A 162 -17.04 -20.45 9.52
C ARG A 162 -16.42 -20.09 10.84
N ILE A 163 -17.22 -19.52 11.75
CA ILE A 163 -16.91 -19.48 13.18
C ILE A 163 -17.71 -20.57 13.87
N TYR A 164 -16.98 -21.40 14.61
CA TYR A 164 -17.53 -22.42 15.49
C TYR A 164 -17.56 -21.90 16.91
N GLY A 165 -18.70 -22.05 17.58
CA GLY A 165 -18.85 -21.70 18.98
C GLY A 165 -20.10 -22.31 19.57
N THR A 166 -20.25 -22.21 20.88
CA THR A 166 -21.44 -22.70 21.59
C THR A 166 -22.27 -21.51 22.03
N SER A 167 -23.57 -21.54 21.76
CA SER A 167 -24.48 -20.50 22.23
C SER A 167 -24.59 -20.55 23.76
N GLU A 168 -24.19 -19.46 24.43
CA GLU A 168 -24.32 -19.33 25.90
C GLU A 168 -25.77 -19.51 26.38
N LYS A 169 -26.75 -19.11 25.55
CA LYS A 169 -28.18 -19.19 25.90
C LYS A 169 -28.80 -20.57 25.71
N THR A 170 -28.28 -21.37 24.77
CA THR A 170 -28.96 -22.61 24.34
C THR A 170 -28.08 -23.85 24.41
N GLY A 171 -26.79 -23.72 24.70
CA GLY A 171 -25.82 -24.83 24.73
C GLY A 171 -25.58 -25.49 23.37
N LYS A 172 -26.23 -25.00 22.29
CA LYS A 172 -26.13 -25.59 20.95
C LYS A 172 -24.89 -25.08 20.23
N GLN A 173 -24.26 -25.97 19.47
CA GLN A 173 -23.21 -25.58 18.52
C GLN A 173 -23.78 -24.63 17.47
N THR A 174 -23.04 -23.55 17.23
CA THR A 174 -23.33 -22.55 16.22
C THR A 174 -22.24 -22.60 15.17
N ASN A 175 -22.66 -22.58 13.90
CA ASN A 175 -21.77 -22.51 12.75
C ASN A 175 -22.19 -21.29 11.92
N ARG A 176 -21.60 -20.13 12.22
CA ARG A 176 -21.94 -18.86 11.58
C ARG A 176 -20.97 -18.56 10.44
N LYS A 177 -21.49 -18.15 9.28
CA LYS A 177 -20.66 -17.61 8.20
C LYS A 177 -20.05 -16.29 8.67
N LYS A 178 -18.75 -16.11 8.48
CA LYS A 178 -18.07 -14.83 8.69
C LYS A 178 -17.12 -14.57 7.54
N THR A 179 -17.11 -13.31 7.11
CA THR A 179 -16.20 -12.78 6.10
C THR A 179 -15.25 -11.81 6.78
N ILE A 180 -13.95 -11.95 6.53
CA ILE A 180 -12.90 -11.10 7.08
C ILE A 180 -11.89 -10.71 6.01
N MET A 181 -11.21 -9.59 6.24
CA MET A 181 -10.08 -9.14 5.43
C MET A 181 -8.79 -9.57 6.11
N VAL A 182 -7.87 -10.16 5.34
CA VAL A 182 -6.55 -10.59 5.83
C VAL A 182 -5.45 -10.15 4.86
N ASN A 183 -4.25 -9.92 5.39
CA ASN A 183 -3.06 -9.67 4.59
C ASN A 183 -2.25 -10.97 4.48
N ALA A 184 -1.89 -11.36 3.27
CA ALA A 184 -1.20 -12.62 3.01
C ALA A 184 -0.37 -12.58 1.71
N ARG A 185 0.58 -13.51 1.58
CA ARG A 185 1.42 -13.65 0.38
C ARG A 185 0.78 -14.49 -0.72
N SER A 186 -0.20 -15.33 -0.37
CA SER A 186 -0.86 -16.25 -1.27
C SER A 186 -2.25 -16.64 -0.74
N LEU A 187 -3.03 -17.34 -1.56
CA LEU A 187 -4.33 -17.90 -1.16
C LEU A 187 -4.22 -18.85 0.04
N GLU A 188 -3.18 -19.68 0.09
CA GLU A 188 -2.98 -20.61 1.22
C GLU A 188 -2.57 -19.88 2.49
N ASP A 189 -1.71 -18.86 2.37
CA ASP A 189 -1.34 -18.01 3.50
C ASP A 189 -2.54 -17.17 4.00
N ALA A 190 -3.47 -16.80 3.10
CA ALA A 190 -4.71 -16.11 3.48
C ALA A 190 -5.63 -17.02 4.31
N LYS A 191 -5.74 -18.30 3.97
CA LYS A 191 -6.49 -19.29 4.78
C LYS A 191 -5.84 -19.46 6.15
N ALA A 192 -4.51 -19.54 6.22
CA ALA A 192 -3.77 -19.62 7.49
C ALA A 192 -4.01 -18.37 8.36
N ALA A 193 -3.91 -17.17 7.78
CA ALA A 193 -4.21 -15.92 8.46
C ALA A 193 -5.66 -15.86 8.99
N ALA A 194 -6.62 -16.37 8.20
CA ALA A 194 -8.01 -16.42 8.60
C ALA A 194 -8.24 -17.38 9.78
N ALA A 195 -7.56 -18.53 9.77
CA ALA A 195 -7.61 -19.50 10.85
C ALA A 195 -7.03 -18.95 12.17
N GLU A 196 -5.92 -18.19 12.10
CA GLU A 196 -5.35 -17.46 13.26
C GLU A 196 -6.36 -16.49 13.88
N LEU A 197 -7.27 -15.92 13.08
CA LEU A 197 -8.36 -15.04 13.53
C LEU A 197 -9.67 -15.78 13.87
N GLY A 198 -9.64 -17.12 13.89
CA GLY A 198 -10.77 -17.98 14.26
C GLY A 198 -11.78 -18.25 13.15
N VAL A 199 -11.49 -17.87 11.89
CA VAL A 199 -12.31 -18.19 10.73
C VAL A 199 -11.79 -19.46 10.07
N MET A 200 -12.54 -20.54 10.26
CA MET A 200 -12.15 -21.91 9.95
C MET A 200 -12.84 -22.45 8.69
N PRO A 201 -12.30 -23.51 8.07
CA PRO A 201 -12.96 -24.21 6.98
C PRO A 201 -14.31 -24.82 7.42
N PRO A 202 -15.24 -25.12 6.48
CA PRO A 202 -15.10 -24.94 5.03
C PRO A 202 -15.17 -23.47 4.63
N TYR A 203 -14.22 -23.05 3.78
CA TYR A 203 -14.21 -21.71 3.20
C TYR A 203 -15.21 -21.64 2.05
N ALA A 204 -16.12 -20.68 2.13
CA ALA A 204 -17.08 -20.36 1.08
C ALA A 204 -16.44 -19.56 -0.07
N GLY A 205 -15.34 -18.87 0.19
CA GLY A 205 -14.59 -18.09 -0.80
C GLY A 205 -13.30 -17.53 -0.21
N VAL A 206 -12.26 -17.42 -1.06
CA VAL A 206 -10.98 -16.76 -0.77
C VAL A 206 -10.63 -15.96 -2.02
N GLU A 207 -10.80 -14.65 -1.95
CA GLU A 207 -10.71 -13.77 -3.12
C GLU A 207 -9.66 -12.69 -2.88
N PHE A 208 -8.85 -12.43 -3.91
CA PHE A 208 -7.93 -11.30 -3.91
C PHE A 208 -8.75 -10.01 -4.02
N VAL A 209 -8.39 -9.01 -3.22
CA VAL A 209 -9.05 -7.71 -3.23
C VAL A 209 -8.10 -6.67 -3.80
N ASP A 210 -8.44 -6.19 -5.00
CA ASP A 210 -7.73 -5.07 -5.59
C ASP A 210 -8.07 -3.77 -4.84
N THR A 211 -7.04 -3.08 -4.37
CA THR A 211 -7.16 -1.75 -3.78
C THR A 211 -6.66 -0.71 -4.79
N SER A 212 -7.47 -0.42 -5.81
CA SER A 212 -7.15 0.60 -6.81
C SER A 212 -7.10 2.01 -6.17
N PRO A 213 -6.16 2.88 -6.57
CA PRO A 213 -6.17 4.27 -6.11
C PRO A 213 -7.44 5.02 -6.53
N SER A 214 -7.83 6.01 -5.74
CA SER A 214 -8.97 6.90 -6.06
C SER A 214 -8.59 7.96 -7.09
N TYR A 215 -9.61 8.57 -7.72
CA TYR A 215 -9.40 9.68 -8.65
C TYR A 215 -8.74 10.89 -7.97
N GLU A 216 -9.08 11.16 -6.71
CA GLU A 216 -8.46 12.23 -5.92
C GLU A 216 -6.97 11.96 -5.68
N GLN A 217 -6.59 10.72 -5.38
CA GLN A 217 -5.18 10.36 -5.19
C GLN A 217 -4.39 10.59 -6.49
N PHE A 218 -4.93 10.16 -7.64
CA PHE A 218 -4.29 10.42 -8.94
C PHE A 218 -4.18 11.92 -9.24
N ASN A 219 -5.24 12.70 -9.01
CA ASN A 219 -5.19 14.14 -9.25
C ASN A 219 -4.13 14.84 -8.41
N TYR A 220 -4.02 14.45 -7.13
CA TYR A 220 -3.01 15.04 -6.26
C TYR A 220 -1.59 14.63 -6.72
N LEU A 221 -1.37 13.34 -6.99
CA LEU A 221 -0.11 12.80 -7.50
C LEU A 221 0.35 13.55 -8.77
N HIS A 222 -0.55 13.72 -9.74
CA HIS A 222 -0.28 14.48 -10.98
C HIS A 222 -0.04 15.97 -10.72
N GLY A 223 -0.81 16.59 -9.84
CA GLY A 223 -0.65 17.99 -9.46
C GLY A 223 0.67 18.29 -8.76
N ALA A 224 1.19 17.30 -8.01
CA ALA A 224 2.50 17.34 -7.36
C ALA A 224 3.66 17.00 -8.33
N GLY A 225 3.36 16.48 -9.52
CA GLY A 225 4.36 16.04 -10.50
C GLY A 225 5.09 14.77 -10.10
N ILE A 226 4.48 13.95 -9.24
CA ILE A 226 5.09 12.72 -8.73
C ILE A 226 4.90 11.61 -9.76
N PRO A 227 5.98 10.95 -10.22
CA PRO A 227 5.85 9.79 -11.08
C PRO A 227 5.36 8.57 -10.28
N ALA A 228 4.55 7.73 -10.91
CA ALA A 228 4.12 6.45 -10.36
C ALA A 228 4.38 5.31 -11.35
N PRO A 229 4.37 4.05 -10.90
CA PRO A 229 4.13 2.90 -11.77
C PRO A 229 2.63 2.77 -12.12
N TYR A 230 2.30 2.06 -13.20
CA TYR A 230 0.90 1.97 -13.65
C TYR A 230 0.04 1.10 -12.73
N PHE A 231 0.53 -0.09 -12.37
CA PHE A 231 -0.24 -1.02 -11.52
C PHE A 231 -0.11 -0.72 -10.01
N ILE A 232 0.13 0.55 -9.66
CA ILE A 232 0.18 1.04 -8.27
C ILE A 232 -1.16 0.81 -7.54
N CYS A 233 -1.13 0.47 -6.25
CA CYS A 233 -2.34 0.39 -5.42
C CYS A 233 -2.55 1.65 -4.56
N ALA A 234 -3.72 1.78 -3.94
CA ALA A 234 -4.07 2.94 -3.11
C ALA A 234 -3.06 3.18 -1.98
N LEU A 235 -2.53 2.12 -1.36
CA LEU A 235 -1.53 2.21 -0.28
C LEU A 235 -0.18 2.74 -0.79
N ASP A 236 0.25 2.29 -1.97
CA ASP A 236 1.47 2.77 -2.61
C ASP A 236 1.38 4.25 -2.97
N MET A 237 0.22 4.67 -3.50
CA MET A 237 -0.02 6.06 -3.85
C MET A 237 -0.02 6.95 -2.61
N SER A 238 -0.66 6.50 -1.52
CA SER A 238 -0.59 7.19 -0.23
C SER A 238 0.85 7.29 0.28
N ALA A 239 1.67 6.24 0.12
CA ALA A 239 3.07 6.27 0.54
C ALA A 239 3.90 7.31 -0.21
N LEU A 240 3.71 7.43 -1.54
CA LEU A 240 4.37 8.46 -2.34
C LEU A 240 3.88 9.88 -1.95
N LEU A 241 2.58 10.06 -1.75
CA LEU A 241 2.03 11.35 -1.33
C LEU A 241 2.54 11.78 0.05
N THR A 242 2.60 10.86 1.03
CA THR A 242 3.17 11.15 2.35
C THR A 242 4.64 11.56 2.26
N ARG A 243 5.46 10.87 1.45
CA ARG A 243 6.86 11.27 1.24
C ARG A 243 6.97 12.68 0.65
N TYR A 244 6.12 13.00 -0.31
CA TYR A 244 6.07 14.33 -0.91
C TYR A 244 5.76 15.41 0.14
N GLU A 245 4.75 15.17 0.98
CA GLU A 245 4.35 16.10 2.04
C GLU A 245 5.42 16.26 3.13
N ASP A 246 6.07 15.17 3.52
CA ASP A 246 7.10 15.16 4.58
C ASP A 246 8.49 15.59 4.08
N GLY A 247 8.71 15.64 2.76
CA GLY A 247 10.04 15.86 2.19
C GLY A 247 11.00 14.69 2.46
N ASP A 248 10.47 13.47 2.61
CA ASP A 248 11.19 12.29 3.09
C ASP A 248 11.74 11.44 1.93
N ASN A 249 13.07 11.46 1.77
CA ASN A 249 13.78 10.61 0.81
C ASN A 249 14.51 9.40 1.45
N GLU A 250 14.23 9.09 2.71
CA GLU A 250 14.91 8.00 3.41
C GLU A 250 14.48 6.64 2.84
N LYS A 251 15.45 5.80 2.48
CA LYS A 251 15.18 4.48 1.94
C LYS A 251 14.81 3.50 3.05
N CYS A 252 13.69 2.81 2.89
CA CYS A 252 13.28 1.78 3.84
C CYS A 252 14.17 0.53 3.72
N PRO A 253 14.79 0.07 4.81
CA PRO A 253 15.60 -1.13 4.82
C PRO A 253 14.75 -2.41 4.76
N GLU A 254 15.31 -3.47 4.18
CA GLU A 254 14.61 -4.73 3.92
C GLU A 254 14.12 -5.42 5.20
N TYR A 255 14.90 -5.38 6.29
CA TYR A 255 14.53 -5.99 7.57
C TYR A 255 13.23 -5.44 8.17
N LEU A 256 12.85 -4.19 7.87
CA LEU A 256 11.55 -3.65 8.30
C LEU A 256 10.39 -4.24 7.49
N PHE A 257 10.59 -4.51 6.20
CA PHE A 257 9.59 -5.21 5.39
C PHE A 257 9.46 -6.67 5.80
N GLU A 258 10.57 -7.34 6.16
CA GLU A 258 10.53 -8.68 6.75
C GLU A 258 9.74 -8.70 8.05
N MET A 259 10.00 -7.74 8.95
CA MET A 259 9.27 -7.59 10.21
C MET A 259 7.78 -7.33 9.97
N ALA A 260 7.43 -6.41 9.07
CA ALA A 260 6.03 -6.15 8.70
C ALA A 260 5.33 -7.41 8.16
N THR A 261 6.03 -8.14 7.28
CA THR A 261 5.54 -9.41 6.71
C THR A 261 5.30 -10.46 7.78
N ARG A 262 6.24 -10.59 8.73
CA ARG A 262 6.14 -11.52 9.86
C ARG A 262 4.91 -11.25 10.73
N TYR A 263 4.57 -9.99 10.95
CA TYR A 263 3.39 -9.57 11.71
C TYR A 263 2.12 -9.41 10.87
N ARG A 264 2.12 -9.86 9.60
CA ARG A 264 0.99 -9.71 8.65
C ARG A 264 0.52 -8.26 8.47
N VAL A 265 1.45 -7.31 8.60
CA VAL A 265 1.20 -5.88 8.37
C VAL A 265 1.53 -5.58 6.92
N ARG A 266 0.49 -5.20 6.16
CA ARG A 266 0.64 -4.77 4.77
C ARG A 266 1.19 -3.35 4.73
N VAL A 267 2.31 -3.18 4.05
CA VAL A 267 3.01 -1.92 3.82
C VAL A 267 3.43 -1.83 2.35
N SER A 268 3.49 -0.61 1.82
CA SER A 268 4.07 -0.34 0.51
C SER A 268 5.59 -0.28 0.60
N TYR A 269 6.27 -0.81 -0.41
CA TYR A 269 7.71 -0.65 -0.58
C TYR A 269 8.12 0.81 -0.80
N PHE A 270 7.18 1.70 -1.11
CA PHE A 270 7.42 3.14 -1.19
C PHE A 270 7.29 3.86 0.15
N GLN A 271 6.93 3.20 1.26
CA GLN A 271 6.87 3.87 2.57
C GLN A 271 8.28 4.18 3.12
N SER A 272 8.38 5.17 4.01
CA SER A 272 9.61 5.48 4.73
C SER A 272 9.79 4.59 5.97
N PRO A 273 11.02 4.48 6.54
CA PRO A 273 11.25 3.68 7.74
C PRO A 273 10.36 4.06 8.92
N ALA A 274 10.17 5.35 9.17
CA ALA A 274 9.33 5.85 10.26
C ALA A 274 7.86 5.41 10.06
N SER A 275 7.34 5.56 8.84
CA SER A 275 6.00 5.12 8.46
C SER A 275 5.82 3.61 8.64
N VAL A 276 6.77 2.79 8.18
CA VAL A 276 6.72 1.33 8.36
C VAL A 276 6.75 0.93 9.83
N LYS A 277 7.63 1.53 10.64
CA LYS A 277 7.69 1.29 12.10
C LYS A 277 6.35 1.63 12.77
N SER A 278 5.74 2.76 12.41
CA SER A 278 4.41 3.14 12.89
C SER A 278 3.31 2.15 12.46
N CYS A 279 3.30 1.74 11.19
CA CYS A 279 2.34 0.74 10.69
C CYS A 279 2.46 -0.59 11.45
N ILE A 280 3.69 -1.08 11.68
CA ILE A 280 3.92 -2.27 12.49
C ILE A 280 3.30 -2.06 13.86
N TRP A 281 3.73 -1.02 14.57
CA TRP A 281 3.31 -0.74 15.93
C TRP A 281 1.78 -0.63 16.11
N SER A 282 1.10 0.08 15.20
CA SER A 282 -0.35 0.27 15.27
C SER A 282 -1.15 -1.02 15.07
N ASN A 283 -0.58 -2.03 14.39
CA ASN A 283 -1.26 -3.29 14.09
C ASN A 283 -0.88 -4.45 15.02
N LEU A 284 0.08 -4.26 15.94
CA LEU A 284 0.43 -5.29 16.91
C LEU A 284 -0.67 -5.51 17.95
N GLN A 285 -0.86 -6.77 18.34
CA GLN A 285 -1.67 -7.15 19.51
C GLN A 285 -1.02 -6.63 20.80
N GLU A 286 -1.82 -6.42 21.85
CA GLU A 286 -1.36 -5.80 23.11
C GLU A 286 -0.15 -6.52 23.72
N ASN A 287 -0.19 -7.85 23.80
CA ASN A 287 0.91 -8.66 24.33
C ASN A 287 2.17 -8.60 23.45
N THR A 288 2.00 -8.40 22.14
CA THR A 288 3.14 -8.26 21.24
C THR A 288 3.76 -6.87 21.34
N LYS A 289 2.97 -5.82 21.64
CA LYS A 289 3.49 -4.47 21.85
C LYS A 289 4.47 -4.38 23.00
N THR A 290 4.25 -5.10 24.11
CA THR A 290 5.18 -5.10 25.25
C THR A 290 6.51 -5.76 24.88
N ALA A 291 6.48 -6.89 24.18
CA ALA A 291 7.68 -7.56 23.67
C ALA A 291 8.45 -6.67 22.68
N ILE A 292 7.76 -6.07 21.71
CA ILE A 292 8.39 -5.17 20.74
C ILE A 292 8.90 -3.88 21.39
N TYR A 293 8.24 -3.36 22.42
CA TYR A 293 8.76 -2.25 23.20
C TYR A 293 10.08 -2.64 23.88
N CYS A 294 10.14 -3.82 24.50
CA CYS A 294 11.35 -4.35 25.13
C CYS A 294 12.48 -4.51 24.11
N TYR A 295 12.18 -5.06 22.92
CA TYR A 295 13.12 -5.13 21.80
C TYR A 295 13.62 -3.73 21.36
N ALA A 296 12.75 -2.73 21.29
CA ALA A 296 13.14 -1.36 20.96
C ALA A 296 14.09 -0.74 22.01
N VAL A 297 13.88 -1.04 23.30
CA VAL A 297 14.80 -0.65 24.38
C VAL A 297 16.16 -1.34 24.22
N TYR A 298 16.17 -2.64 23.89
CA TYR A 298 17.39 -3.38 23.60
C TYR A 298 18.19 -2.77 22.44
N CYS A 299 17.54 -2.51 21.30
CA CYS A 299 18.17 -1.87 20.15
C CYS A 299 18.80 -0.54 20.55
N ARG A 300 18.06 0.28 21.30
CA ARG A 300 18.54 1.61 21.71
C ARG A 300 19.71 1.58 22.69
N GLU A 301 19.72 0.67 23.65
CA GLU A 301 20.81 0.58 24.63
C GLU A 301 22.10 0.01 23.99
N ARG A 302 21.98 -0.81 22.94
CA ARG A 302 23.12 -1.33 22.18
C ARG A 302 23.54 -0.47 20.99
N GLY A 303 22.72 0.51 20.60
CA GLY A 303 22.96 1.33 19.40
C GLY A 303 22.69 0.60 18.08
N TYR A 304 21.83 -0.42 18.10
CA TYR A 304 21.37 -1.11 16.89
C TYR A 304 20.19 -0.37 16.26
N GLU A 305 20.10 -0.48 14.94
CA GLU A 305 18.90 -0.08 14.21
C GLU A 305 17.72 -1.00 14.56
N PHE A 306 16.54 -0.41 14.70
CA PHE A 306 15.34 -1.17 15.05
C PHE A 306 14.97 -2.13 13.92
N GLY A 307 14.99 -3.43 14.20
CA GLY A 307 14.75 -4.51 13.22
C GLY A 307 16.03 -5.19 12.74
N ASP A 308 17.20 -4.61 13.00
CA ASP A 308 18.52 -5.09 12.56
C ASP A 308 19.47 -5.29 13.74
N ALA A 309 19.03 -6.09 14.70
CA ALA A 309 19.82 -6.45 15.86
C ALA A 309 20.17 -7.95 15.83
N PRO A 310 21.31 -8.38 16.42
CA PRO A 310 21.72 -9.78 16.42
C PRO A 310 20.68 -10.73 17.04
N ILE A 311 20.00 -10.26 18.09
CA ILE A 311 18.84 -10.97 18.65
C ILE A 311 17.60 -10.43 17.94
N ARG A 312 16.87 -11.33 17.27
CA ARG A 312 15.71 -10.97 16.46
C ARG A 312 14.53 -10.51 17.32
N TYR A 313 13.71 -9.62 16.76
CA TYR A 313 12.52 -9.06 17.43
C TYR A 313 11.49 -10.12 17.88
N ASP A 314 11.50 -11.32 17.29
CA ASP A 314 10.63 -12.43 17.64
C ASP A 314 11.28 -13.47 18.58
N ASP A 315 12.46 -13.15 19.13
CA ASP A 315 13.10 -13.98 20.13
C ASP A 315 12.24 -14.08 21.41
N PRO A 316 12.04 -15.30 21.96
CA PRO A 316 11.26 -15.51 23.18
C PRO A 316 11.70 -14.66 24.38
N ILE A 317 12.96 -14.21 24.42
CA ILE A 317 13.46 -13.38 25.52
C ILE A 317 12.62 -12.12 25.73
N PHE A 318 12.16 -11.48 24.66
CA PHE A 318 11.39 -10.23 24.75
C PHE A 318 9.98 -10.47 25.26
N THR A 319 9.41 -11.66 25.02
CA THR A 319 8.09 -12.04 25.53
C THR A 319 8.08 -12.26 27.05
N GLY A 320 9.25 -12.47 27.66
CA GLY A 320 9.40 -12.58 29.12
C GLY A 320 9.28 -11.25 29.86
N PHE A 321 9.26 -10.12 29.16
CA PHE A 321 9.07 -8.81 29.79
C PHE A 321 7.61 -8.61 30.21
N LEU A 322 7.38 -8.61 31.52
CA LEU A 322 6.06 -8.42 32.13
C LEU A 322 6.00 -7.04 32.82
N PRO A 323 5.58 -5.98 32.11
CA PRO A 323 5.43 -4.65 32.70
C PRO A 323 4.27 -4.63 33.72
N SER A 324 4.31 -3.65 34.64
CA SER A 324 3.14 -3.32 35.45
C SER A 324 1.99 -2.81 34.58
N GLU A 325 0.76 -2.84 35.08
CA GLU A 325 -0.44 -2.38 34.34
C GLU A 325 -0.28 -0.93 33.83
N LYS A 326 0.23 -0.02 34.66
CA LYS A 326 0.50 1.37 34.27
C LYS A 326 1.52 1.49 33.13
N GLU A 327 2.54 0.64 33.14
CA GLU A 327 3.57 0.61 32.09
C GLU A 327 3.04 -0.01 30.81
N ALA A 328 2.23 -1.08 30.92
CA ALA A 328 1.52 -1.66 29.79
C ALA A 328 0.59 -0.62 29.14
N ASP A 329 -0.16 0.15 29.93
CA ASP A 329 -1.01 1.24 29.45
C ASP A 329 -0.24 2.32 28.70
N TYR A 330 0.90 2.74 29.25
CA TYR A 330 1.81 3.66 28.58
C TYR A 330 2.28 3.11 27.23
N ILE A 331 2.70 1.84 27.20
CA ILE A 331 3.16 1.16 25.98
C ILE A 331 2.02 1.09 24.95
N ARG A 332 0.83 0.65 25.34
CA ARG A 332 -0.32 0.48 24.43
C ARG A 332 -0.70 1.79 23.72
N ASN A 333 -0.58 2.91 24.43
CA ASN A 333 -0.94 4.24 23.96
C ASN A 333 0.23 5.04 23.37
N TYR A 334 1.41 4.43 23.19
CA TYR A 334 2.56 5.12 22.59
C TYR A 334 2.29 5.38 21.09
N GLN A 335 2.07 6.63 20.69
CA GLN A 335 1.69 6.97 19.31
C GLN A 335 2.88 7.30 18.40
N GLU A 336 4.03 7.67 18.97
CA GLU A 336 5.17 8.24 18.23
C GLU A 336 6.20 7.17 17.81
N PHE A 337 5.80 5.90 17.74
CA PHE A 337 6.71 4.79 17.43
C PHE A 337 7.28 4.91 16.01
N GLY A 338 8.59 5.13 15.91
CA GLY A 338 9.29 5.37 14.64
C GLY A 338 9.58 6.85 14.35
N TRP A 339 8.90 7.77 15.02
CA TRP A 339 9.10 9.23 14.87
C TRP A 339 10.01 9.79 15.95
N ARG A 340 9.85 9.31 17.19
CA ARG A 340 10.64 9.76 18.34
C ARG A 340 11.43 8.63 18.95
N THR A 341 12.62 8.97 19.44
CA THR A 341 13.36 8.05 20.31
C THR A 341 12.58 7.84 21.60
N LEU A 342 12.61 6.63 22.14
CA LEU A 342 11.96 6.31 23.41
C LEU A 342 12.37 7.27 24.54
N ALA A 343 11.56 7.46 25.56
CA ALA A 343 11.93 8.30 26.70
C ALA A 343 12.74 7.47 27.72
N LYS A 344 14.03 7.76 27.93
CA LYS A 344 14.89 6.97 28.87
C LYS A 344 14.43 7.06 30.33
N ASN A 345 13.73 8.14 30.66
CA ASN A 345 13.17 8.41 31.98
C ASN A 345 11.77 7.83 32.18
N ALA A 346 11.13 7.25 31.16
CA ALA A 346 9.84 6.61 31.32
C ALA A 346 9.97 5.33 32.17
N SER A 347 9.03 5.09 33.10
CA SER A 347 9.02 3.89 33.96
C SER A 347 9.14 2.61 33.13
N ALA A 348 8.34 2.49 32.07
CA ALA A 348 8.37 1.33 31.17
C ALA A 348 9.75 1.10 30.54
N TYR A 349 10.49 2.17 30.22
CA TYR A 349 11.86 2.06 29.68
C TYR A 349 12.83 1.53 30.73
N ILE A 350 12.77 2.08 31.95
CA ILE A 350 13.65 1.69 33.06
C ILE A 350 13.42 0.22 33.42
N SER A 351 12.16 -0.19 33.52
CA SER A 351 11.78 -1.59 33.82
C SER A 351 12.22 -2.55 32.72
N ALA A 352 12.02 -2.21 31.43
CA ALA A 352 12.50 -3.02 30.32
C ALA A 352 14.03 -3.15 30.31
N LYS A 353 14.75 -2.06 30.57
CA LYS A 353 16.22 -2.07 30.68
C LYS A 353 16.69 -2.98 31.83
N ALA A 354 16.08 -2.88 33.01
CA ALA A 354 16.42 -3.73 34.15
C ALA A 354 16.16 -5.22 33.85
N PHE A 355 15.05 -5.52 33.18
CA PHE A 355 14.74 -6.88 32.72
C PHE A 355 15.81 -7.42 31.75
N LEU A 356 16.23 -6.62 30.77
CA LEU A 356 17.24 -7.04 29.79
C LEU A 356 18.63 -7.25 30.41
N GLN A 357 18.99 -6.47 31.44
CA GLN A 357 20.20 -6.66 32.24
C GLN A 357 20.14 -7.96 33.05
N ALA A 358 19.01 -8.24 33.69
CA ALA A 358 18.80 -9.50 34.42
C ALA A 358 18.89 -10.72 33.49
N SER A 359 18.40 -10.57 32.25
CA SER A 359 18.46 -11.59 31.20
C SER A 359 19.82 -11.68 30.48
N ARG A 360 20.82 -10.89 30.89
CA ARG A 360 22.20 -10.86 30.35
C ARG A 360 22.29 -10.56 28.85
N VAL A 361 21.37 -9.74 28.35
CA VAL A 361 21.33 -9.30 26.94
C VAL A 361 21.73 -7.84 26.76
N LEU A 362 21.69 -7.05 27.84
CA LEU A 362 22.43 -5.80 28.00
C LEU A 362 23.64 -6.04 28.89
#